data_AF-A0A1X0NN33-F1
#
_entry.id   AF-A0A1X0NN33-F1
#
_cell.length_a   1.000
_cell.length_b   1.000
_cell.length_c   1.000
_cell.angle_alpha   90.00
_cell.angle_beta   90.00
_cell.angle_gamma   90.00
#
_symmetry.space_group_name_H-M   'P 1'
#
loop_
_entity.id
_entity.type
_entity.pdbx_description
1 polymer ?
#
loop_
_entity_poly.entity_id
_entity_poly.type
_entity_poly.pdbx_seq_one_letter_code
_entity_poly.pdbx_strand_id
1 'polypeptide(L)'
;MTTMFIQLRRVVYLLVLLQFCTCMALGDDKVPSVAKESEVKIVEQRLKTSVDKVYELLVEGNSCLSVWKDEVVECNRSTGDVKTAAEETKGLIEKIEKTESITNEGEEVGSTDKLLQDVNASIRVVGDAVKNTRARIKDTMWISKKCTSTIEKLKEVAGQLRQDALHFPNLLDSTTETPRRLRLAREGSGADGVVTNLIGNLTALVEPSRETVVNANLTLKEVKNATKEVIDKLHGKTPESPITNVTEEVQRIMVLGEVQIRDIERLWEKNATDITEDGPDFGTIRAKWNRAHEEEQQRADEEKAKRTAEDERDAEEERRIAEEKARMEEEKLAAAEKEKLVEKEKLAAEEKARKAKEDELARTAKKETDNSSSPALVHSPILLLVLLCVLGCSLMC
;
A
#
# COMPACT_ATOMS: atom_id res chain seq x y z
N MET A 1 46.25 46.54 -44.21
CA MET A 1 44.84 46.32 -44.62
C MET A 1 44.38 44.86 -44.51
N THR A 2 45.27 43.86 -44.44
CA THR A 2 44.89 42.43 -44.33
C THR A 2 44.50 41.98 -42.91
N THR A 3 44.90 42.71 -41.86
CA THR A 3 44.60 42.36 -40.46
C THR A 3 43.16 42.65 -40.04
N MET A 4 42.50 43.68 -40.62
CA MET A 4 41.07 43.95 -40.38
C MET A 4 40.17 42.86 -40.98
N PHE A 5 40.55 42.28 -42.12
CA PHE A 5 39.76 41.24 -42.79
C PHE A 5 39.72 39.93 -41.98
N ILE A 6 40.79 39.63 -41.24
CA ILE A 6 40.87 38.45 -40.37
C ILE A 6 39.98 38.64 -39.12
N GLN A 7 39.90 39.86 -38.59
CA GLN A 7 39.01 40.17 -37.46
C GLN A 7 37.53 40.08 -37.85
N LEU A 8 37.15 40.60 -39.02
CA LEU A 8 35.78 40.47 -39.54
C LEU A 8 35.37 39.00 -39.76
N ARG A 9 36.26 38.16 -40.30
CA ARG A 9 35.98 36.72 -40.47
C ARG A 9 35.73 36.02 -39.14
N ARG A 10 36.51 36.33 -38.10
CA ARG A 10 36.31 35.73 -36.75
C ARG A 10 34.97 36.12 -36.12
N VAL A 11 34.53 37.37 -36.31
CA VAL A 11 33.22 37.83 -35.80
C VAL A 11 32.08 37.12 -36.53
N VAL A 12 32.19 36.92 -37.85
CA VAL A 12 31.18 36.19 -38.62
C VAL A 12 31.09 34.73 -38.17
N TYR A 13 32.22 34.04 -37.94
CA TYR A 13 32.19 32.68 -37.42
C TYR A 13 31.57 32.60 -36.02
N LEU A 14 31.86 33.58 -35.15
CA LEU A 14 31.24 33.66 -33.82
C LEU A 14 29.74 33.88 -33.90
N LEU A 15 29.27 34.76 -34.79
CA LEU A 15 27.83 35.00 -34.98
C LEU A 15 27.12 33.79 -35.57
N VAL A 16 27.73 33.08 -36.51
CA VAL A 16 27.16 31.83 -37.06
C VAL A 16 27.13 30.75 -35.97
N LEU A 17 28.17 30.63 -35.15
CA LEU A 17 28.19 29.69 -34.03
C LEU A 17 27.13 30.06 -32.98
N LEU A 18 26.97 31.35 -32.67
CA LEU A 18 25.95 31.83 -31.74
C LEU A 18 24.55 31.58 -32.28
N GLN A 19 24.33 31.81 -33.57
CA GLN A 19 23.07 31.52 -34.26
C GLN A 19 22.78 30.02 -34.26
N PHE A 20 23.80 29.18 -34.48
CA PHE A 20 23.64 27.73 -34.41
C PHE A 20 23.34 27.25 -32.98
N CYS A 21 23.99 27.84 -31.98
CA CYS A 21 23.71 27.58 -30.56
C CYS A 21 22.31 28.06 -30.14
N THR A 22 21.85 29.23 -30.61
CA THR A 22 20.47 29.69 -30.34
C THR A 22 19.44 28.86 -31.09
N CYS A 23 19.71 28.41 -32.31
CA CYS A 23 18.84 27.49 -33.04
C CYS A 23 18.78 26.10 -32.39
N MET A 24 19.87 25.58 -31.83
CA MET A 24 19.84 24.34 -31.04
C MET A 24 19.12 24.53 -29.70
N ALA A 25 19.22 25.71 -29.07
CA ALA A 25 18.52 26.00 -27.82
C ALA A 25 17.02 26.29 -28.02
N LEU A 26 16.60 26.83 -29.16
CA LEU A 26 15.19 27.03 -29.54
C LEU A 26 14.56 25.83 -30.28
N GLY A 27 15.36 24.81 -30.59
CA GLY A 27 14.91 23.63 -31.35
C GLY A 27 14.05 22.63 -30.57
N ASP A 28 13.86 22.82 -29.26
CA ASP A 28 13.38 21.74 -28.37
C ASP A 28 12.00 21.96 -27.72
N ASP A 29 11.29 23.06 -27.99
CA ASP A 29 10.00 23.31 -27.31
C ASP A 29 8.79 22.64 -27.97
N LYS A 30 9.00 21.89 -29.06
CA LYS A 30 7.97 21.06 -29.70
C LYS A 30 8.47 19.64 -29.94
N VAL A 31 9.14 19.03 -28.96
CA VAL A 31 9.20 17.58 -28.91
C VAL A 31 7.74 17.08 -28.82
N PRO A 32 7.25 16.28 -29.78
CA PRO A 32 5.88 15.78 -29.74
C PRO A 32 5.64 15.08 -28.39
N SER A 33 4.52 15.40 -27.74
CA SER A 33 4.10 14.95 -26.40
C SER A 33 4.01 13.43 -26.20
N VAL A 34 4.44 12.64 -27.19
CA VAL A 34 4.44 11.18 -27.22
C VAL A 34 5.29 10.59 -26.07
N ALA A 35 6.38 11.25 -25.66
CA ALA A 35 7.21 10.77 -24.55
C ALA A 35 6.46 10.77 -23.19
N LYS A 36 5.53 11.71 -23.00
CA LYS A 36 4.77 11.85 -21.73
C LYS A 36 3.74 10.74 -21.56
N GLU A 37 3.01 10.39 -22.63
CA GLU A 37 1.95 9.37 -22.52
C GLU A 37 2.51 7.97 -22.22
N SER A 38 3.70 7.63 -22.72
CA SER A 38 4.36 6.38 -22.35
C SER A 38 4.80 6.35 -20.89
N GLU A 39 5.29 7.48 -20.37
CA GLU A 39 5.70 7.60 -18.97
C GLU A 39 4.48 7.50 -18.05
N VAL A 40 3.39 8.20 -18.37
CA VAL A 40 2.12 8.12 -17.63
C VAL A 40 1.63 6.68 -17.57
N LYS A 41 1.63 5.94 -18.68
CA LYS A 41 1.22 4.52 -18.69
C LYS A 41 2.10 3.62 -17.83
N ILE A 42 3.42 3.85 -17.81
CA ILE A 42 4.35 3.09 -16.98
C ILE A 42 4.05 3.33 -15.49
N VAL A 43 3.88 4.59 -15.09
CA VAL A 43 3.58 4.94 -13.69
C VAL A 43 2.17 4.50 -13.30
N GLU A 44 1.19 4.61 -14.19
CA GLU A 44 -0.18 4.10 -14.01
C GLU A 44 -0.18 2.60 -13.70
N GLN A 45 0.51 1.80 -14.53
CA GLN A 45 0.59 0.35 -14.33
C GLN A 45 1.32 -0.03 -13.03
N ARG A 46 2.38 0.72 -12.69
CA ARG A 46 3.13 0.50 -11.45
C ARG A 46 2.28 0.83 -10.24
N LEU A 47 1.61 1.99 -10.23
CA LEU A 47 0.70 2.41 -9.17
C LEU A 47 -0.42 1.38 -8.97
N LYS A 48 -1.03 0.91 -10.07
CA LYS A 48 -2.04 -0.15 -10.01
C LYS A 48 -1.51 -1.43 -9.36
N THR A 49 -0.31 -1.88 -9.78
CA THR A 49 0.34 -3.07 -9.22
C THR A 49 0.66 -2.90 -7.74
N SER A 50 1.15 -1.73 -7.34
CA SER A 50 1.43 -1.38 -5.94
C SER A 50 0.16 -1.37 -5.10
N VAL A 51 -0.93 -0.80 -5.61
CA VAL A 51 -2.25 -0.80 -4.94
C VAL A 51 -2.75 -2.23 -4.76
N ASP A 52 -2.74 -3.05 -5.81
CA ASP A 52 -3.18 -4.46 -5.73
C ASP A 52 -2.37 -5.26 -4.70
N LYS A 53 -1.04 -5.08 -4.69
CA LYS A 53 -0.15 -5.72 -3.71
C LYS A 53 -0.40 -5.24 -2.28
N VAL A 54 -0.74 -3.96 -2.08
CA VAL A 54 -1.15 -3.46 -0.77
C VAL A 54 -2.41 -4.17 -0.30
N TYR A 55 -3.44 -4.28 -1.13
CA TYR A 55 -4.68 -4.96 -0.73
C TYR A 55 -4.47 -6.43 -0.36
N GLU A 56 -3.59 -7.15 -1.06
CA GLU A 56 -3.17 -8.51 -0.67
C GLU A 56 -2.50 -8.53 0.71
N LEU A 57 -1.57 -7.62 0.96
CA LEU A 57 -0.87 -7.54 2.25
C LEU A 57 -1.72 -6.98 3.39
N LEU A 58 -2.76 -6.20 3.09
CA LEU A 58 -3.74 -5.74 4.08
C LEU A 58 -4.47 -6.94 4.68
N VAL A 59 -4.74 -7.98 3.89
CA VAL A 59 -5.33 -9.22 4.40
C VAL A 59 -4.42 -9.86 5.45
N GLU A 60 -3.15 -10.07 5.11
CA GLU A 60 -2.16 -10.64 6.03
C GLU A 60 -2.00 -9.76 7.29
N GLY A 61 -1.91 -8.45 7.11
CA GLY A 61 -1.67 -7.48 8.18
C GLY A 61 -2.85 -7.29 9.14
N ASN A 62 -4.10 -7.22 8.64
CA ASN A 62 -5.29 -7.10 9.49
C ASN A 62 -5.55 -8.38 10.28
N SER A 63 -5.35 -9.55 9.65
CA SER A 63 -5.41 -10.85 10.32
C SER A 63 -4.41 -10.94 11.47
N CYS A 64 -3.18 -10.53 11.19
CA CYS A 64 -2.12 -10.39 12.17
C CYS A 64 -2.50 -9.45 13.32
N LEU A 65 -2.98 -8.25 13.01
CA LEU A 65 -3.35 -7.25 14.02
C LEU A 65 -4.40 -7.78 15.00
N SER A 66 -5.44 -8.44 14.47
CA SER A 66 -6.52 -9.01 15.28
C SER A 66 -5.99 -10.09 16.21
N VAL A 67 -5.29 -11.09 15.67
CA VAL A 67 -4.82 -12.25 16.44
C VAL A 67 -3.74 -11.87 17.44
N TRP A 68 -2.83 -10.98 17.05
CA TRP A 68 -1.74 -10.56 17.94
C TRP A 68 -2.27 -9.77 19.14
N LYS A 69 -3.22 -8.86 18.92
CA LYS A 69 -3.86 -8.10 20.01
C LYS A 69 -4.52 -9.03 21.03
N ASP A 70 -5.25 -10.04 20.55
CA ASP A 70 -5.94 -11.00 21.41
C ASP A 70 -4.94 -11.85 22.21
N GLU A 71 -3.88 -12.36 21.59
CA GLU A 71 -2.89 -13.17 22.31
C GLU A 71 -2.10 -12.38 23.35
N VAL A 72 -1.80 -11.09 23.12
CA VAL A 72 -1.18 -10.23 24.13
C VAL A 72 -2.08 -10.10 25.36
N VAL A 73 -3.40 -9.94 25.17
CA VAL A 73 -4.38 -9.87 26.27
C VAL A 73 -4.47 -11.21 27.01
N GLU A 74 -4.58 -12.32 26.28
CA GLU A 74 -4.66 -13.67 26.87
C GLU A 74 -3.38 -14.06 27.63
N CYS A 75 -2.21 -13.67 27.12
CA CYS A 75 -0.94 -13.90 27.80
C CYS A 75 -0.85 -13.10 29.11
N ASN A 76 -1.25 -11.82 29.11
CA ASN A 76 -1.33 -11.03 30.34
C ASN A 76 -2.31 -11.63 31.35
N ARG A 77 -3.50 -12.06 30.90
CA ARG A 77 -4.48 -12.70 31.75
C ARG A 77 -3.93 -13.97 32.40
N SER A 78 -3.37 -14.88 31.61
CA SER A 78 -2.77 -16.11 32.13
C SER A 78 -1.62 -15.85 33.11
N THR A 79 -0.87 -14.76 32.92
CA THR A 79 0.16 -14.31 33.88
C THR A 79 -0.45 -13.89 35.21
N GLY A 80 -1.60 -13.21 35.19
CA GLY A 80 -2.36 -12.89 36.40
C GLY A 80 -2.90 -14.13 37.11
N ASP A 81 -3.41 -15.10 36.35
CA ASP A 81 -3.97 -16.35 36.89
C ASP A 81 -2.89 -17.17 37.62
N VAL A 82 -1.70 -17.33 37.03
CA VAL A 82 -0.59 -18.08 37.66
C VAL A 82 -0.04 -17.36 38.90
N LYS A 83 -0.02 -16.02 38.90
CA LYS A 83 0.36 -15.23 40.06
C LYS A 83 -0.63 -15.45 41.22
N THR A 84 -1.92 -15.35 40.94
CA THR A 84 -3.00 -15.54 41.93
C THR A 84 -2.93 -16.94 42.54
N ALA A 85 -2.79 -17.97 41.70
CA ALA A 85 -2.68 -19.35 42.17
C ALA A 85 -1.44 -19.58 43.07
N ALA A 86 -0.33 -18.92 42.78
CA ALA A 86 0.88 -18.99 43.60
C ALA A 86 0.72 -18.27 44.95
N GLU A 87 0.05 -17.11 44.98
CA GLU A 87 -0.25 -16.38 46.22
C GLU A 87 -1.21 -17.17 47.12
N GLU A 88 -2.24 -17.81 46.55
CA GLU A 88 -3.14 -18.71 47.28
C GLU A 88 -2.38 -19.90 47.89
N THR A 89 -1.51 -20.53 47.10
CA THR A 89 -0.67 -21.64 47.57
C THR A 89 0.24 -21.20 48.71
N LYS A 90 0.85 -20.01 48.61
CA LYS A 90 1.67 -19.42 49.67
C LYS A 90 0.87 -19.20 50.96
N GLY A 91 -0.35 -18.65 50.84
CA GLY A 91 -1.24 -18.42 51.97
C GLY A 91 -1.65 -19.70 52.72
N LEU A 92 -1.80 -20.84 52.03
CA LEU A 92 -2.07 -22.14 52.67
C LEU A 92 -0.89 -22.63 53.52
N ILE A 93 0.34 -22.37 53.09
CA ILE A 93 1.55 -22.82 53.79
C ILE A 93 1.79 -22.01 55.05
N GLU A 94 1.55 -20.69 54.98
CA GLU A 94 1.60 -19.84 56.17
C GLU A 94 0.59 -20.29 57.23
N LYS A 95 -0.55 -20.87 56.83
CA LYS A 95 -1.51 -21.49 57.77
C LYS A 95 -0.98 -22.79 58.37
N ILE A 96 -0.31 -23.63 57.59
CA ILE A 96 0.33 -24.86 58.10
C ILE A 96 1.40 -24.49 59.13
N GLU A 97 2.25 -23.50 58.85
CA GLU A 97 3.29 -23.02 59.78
C GLU A 97 2.71 -22.51 61.10
N LYS A 98 1.59 -21.78 61.04
CA LYS A 98 0.91 -21.28 62.25
C LYS A 98 0.21 -22.37 63.05
N THR A 99 -0.21 -23.45 62.42
CA THR A 99 -0.91 -24.55 63.10
C THR A 99 0.08 -25.40 63.89
N GLU A 100 1.27 -25.63 63.37
CA GLU A 100 2.31 -26.43 64.03
C GLU A 100 2.92 -25.77 65.27
N SER A 101 2.95 -24.44 65.34
CA SER A 101 3.43 -23.76 66.54
C SER A 101 2.50 -23.93 67.75
N ILE A 102 1.27 -24.43 67.54
CA ILE A 102 0.23 -24.57 68.57
C ILE A 102 0.20 -26.01 69.15
N THR A 103 0.63 -27.02 68.41
CA THR A 103 0.44 -28.46 68.74
C THR A 103 1.29 -29.03 69.90
N ASN A 104 1.89 -28.21 70.77
CA ASN A 104 2.53 -28.71 72.00
C ASN A 104 1.51 -29.15 73.08
N GLU A 105 0.22 -28.87 72.90
CA GLU A 105 -0.85 -29.20 73.85
C GLU A 105 -1.88 -30.18 73.28
N GLY A 106 -1.44 -31.42 72.97
CA GLY A 106 -2.26 -32.65 73.06
C GLY A 106 -3.54 -32.84 72.23
N GLU A 107 -4.04 -31.85 71.48
CA GLU A 107 -5.34 -31.94 70.81
C GLU A 107 -5.28 -31.54 69.32
N GLU A 108 -5.94 -32.36 68.49
CA GLU A 108 -6.32 -32.13 67.07
C GLU A 108 -5.37 -32.59 65.92
N VAL A 109 -5.22 -33.91 65.75
CA VAL A 109 -4.54 -34.54 64.59
C VAL A 109 -5.33 -34.40 63.25
N GLY A 110 -6.64 -34.12 63.29
CA GLY A 110 -7.48 -34.10 62.09
C GLY A 110 -7.37 -32.85 61.19
N SER A 111 -6.78 -31.76 61.70
CA SER A 111 -6.70 -30.49 60.97
C SER A 111 -5.59 -30.48 59.90
N THR A 112 -4.49 -31.20 60.15
CA THR A 112 -3.29 -31.20 59.30
C THR A 112 -3.50 -31.92 57.96
N ASP A 113 -4.18 -33.07 57.96
CA ASP A 113 -4.43 -33.84 56.73
C ASP A 113 -5.26 -33.05 55.72
N LYS A 114 -6.26 -32.29 56.21
CA LYS A 114 -7.08 -31.43 55.36
C LYS A 114 -6.27 -30.29 54.74
N LEU A 115 -5.40 -29.65 55.52
CA LEU A 115 -4.51 -28.60 55.01
C LEU A 115 -3.54 -29.14 53.95
N LEU A 116 -2.99 -30.35 54.14
CA LEU A 116 -2.14 -31.00 53.15
C LEU A 116 -2.90 -31.32 51.85
N GLN A 117 -4.16 -31.75 51.96
CA GLN A 117 -5.02 -31.96 50.80
C GLN A 117 -5.30 -30.65 50.05
N ASP A 118 -5.59 -29.57 50.77
CA ASP A 118 -5.82 -28.24 50.19
C ASP A 118 -4.56 -27.71 49.49
N VAL A 119 -3.37 -27.90 50.07
CA VAL A 119 -2.09 -27.55 49.45
C VAL A 119 -1.86 -28.34 48.16
N ASN A 120 -2.13 -29.65 48.17
CA ASN A 120 -1.99 -30.48 46.97
C ASN A 120 -2.95 -30.03 45.85
N ALA A 121 -4.20 -29.70 46.20
CA ALA A 121 -5.16 -29.15 45.25
C ALA A 121 -4.67 -27.80 44.66
N SER A 122 -4.17 -26.90 45.52
CA SER A 122 -3.63 -25.60 45.11
C SER A 122 -2.41 -25.73 44.20
N ILE A 123 -1.51 -26.68 44.49
CA ILE A 123 -0.35 -26.98 43.63
C ILE A 123 -0.76 -27.44 42.24
N ARG A 124 -1.83 -28.24 42.12
CA ARG A 124 -2.36 -28.65 40.81
C ARG A 124 -2.89 -27.45 40.03
N VAL A 125 -3.61 -26.55 40.69
CA VAL A 125 -4.08 -25.29 40.08
C VAL A 125 -2.91 -24.45 39.59
N VAL A 126 -1.83 -24.34 40.38
CA VAL A 126 -0.58 -23.68 39.95
C VAL A 126 0.03 -24.37 38.74
N GLY A 127 0.10 -25.71 38.73
CA GLY A 127 0.64 -26.48 37.62
C GLY A 127 -0.12 -26.25 36.31
N ASP A 128 -1.45 -26.29 36.36
CA ASP A 128 -2.30 -26.01 35.22
C ASP A 128 -2.17 -24.56 34.75
N ALA A 129 -2.10 -23.60 35.68
CA ALA A 129 -1.88 -22.19 35.36
C ALA A 129 -0.51 -21.97 34.69
N VAL A 130 0.57 -22.55 35.23
CA VAL A 130 1.92 -22.51 34.62
C VAL A 130 1.91 -23.07 33.20
N LYS A 131 1.25 -24.23 33.00
CA LYS A 131 1.14 -24.86 31.68
C LYS A 131 0.40 -23.95 30.69
N ASN A 132 -0.70 -23.34 31.11
CA ASN A 132 -1.49 -22.42 30.30
C ASN A 132 -0.72 -21.15 29.96
N THR A 133 -0.14 -20.46 30.95
CA THR A 133 0.66 -19.24 30.75
C THR A 133 1.81 -19.49 29.78
N ARG A 134 2.45 -20.65 29.89
CA ARG A 134 3.50 -21.02 28.96
C ARG A 134 3.00 -21.20 27.53
N ALA A 135 1.88 -21.90 27.33
CA ALA A 135 1.30 -22.03 25.99
C ALA A 135 1.02 -20.65 25.38
N ARG A 136 0.48 -19.71 26.17
CA ARG A 136 0.25 -18.32 25.76
C ARG A 136 1.52 -17.55 25.42
N ILE A 137 2.60 -17.72 26.18
CA ILE A 137 3.90 -17.13 25.83
C ILE A 137 4.36 -17.61 24.45
N LYS A 138 4.27 -18.92 24.16
CA LYS A 138 4.66 -19.47 22.86
C LYS A 138 3.79 -18.93 21.73
N ASP A 139 2.48 -18.91 21.91
CA ASP A 139 1.54 -18.38 20.92
C ASP A 139 1.83 -16.91 20.63
N THR A 140 2.04 -16.10 21.68
CA THR A 140 2.38 -14.66 21.59
C THR A 140 3.70 -14.43 20.85
N MET A 141 4.71 -15.24 21.12
CA MET A 141 6.00 -15.16 20.43
C MET A 141 5.89 -15.55 18.95
N TRP A 142 5.15 -16.62 18.67
CA TRP A 142 4.93 -17.10 17.30
C TRP A 142 4.20 -16.04 16.47
N ILE A 143 3.09 -15.49 16.99
CA ILE A 143 2.32 -14.47 16.28
C ILE A 143 3.14 -13.18 16.10
N SER A 144 3.84 -12.73 17.15
CA SER A 144 4.70 -11.53 17.09
C SER A 144 5.74 -11.63 15.99
N LYS A 145 6.38 -12.79 15.86
CA LYS A 145 7.35 -13.06 14.80
C LYS A 145 6.71 -13.05 13.41
N LYS A 146 5.60 -13.76 13.22
CA LYS A 146 4.89 -13.82 11.93
C LYS A 146 4.49 -12.42 11.49
N CYS A 147 3.89 -11.68 12.41
CA CYS A 147 3.47 -10.30 12.24
C CYS A 147 4.61 -9.33 11.94
N THR A 148 5.78 -9.49 12.59
CA THR A 148 6.96 -8.67 12.31
C THR A 148 7.44 -8.85 10.87
N SER A 149 7.39 -10.08 10.34
CA SER A 149 7.67 -10.32 8.92
C SER A 149 6.66 -9.59 8.01
N THR A 150 5.38 -9.61 8.37
CA THR A 150 4.33 -8.88 7.63
C THR A 150 4.56 -7.37 7.67
N ILE A 151 4.98 -6.80 8.81
CA ILE A 151 5.34 -5.37 8.94
C ILE A 151 6.42 -4.99 7.93
N GLU A 152 7.48 -5.79 7.79
CA GLU A 152 8.58 -5.49 6.87
C GLU A 152 8.13 -5.54 5.40
N LYS A 153 7.32 -6.54 5.02
CA LYS A 153 6.70 -6.59 3.68
C LYS A 153 5.82 -5.36 3.42
N LEU A 154 5.00 -4.97 4.40
CA LEU A 154 4.13 -3.80 4.31
C LEU A 154 4.95 -2.51 4.13
N LYS A 155 6.06 -2.34 4.88
CA LYS A 155 6.95 -1.17 4.74
C LYS A 155 7.58 -1.08 3.34
N GLU A 156 8.03 -2.20 2.79
CA GLU A 156 8.60 -2.27 1.45
C GLU A 156 7.58 -1.77 0.41
N VAL A 157 6.36 -2.32 0.44
CA VAL A 157 5.31 -1.95 -0.52
C VAL A 157 4.80 -0.53 -0.27
N ALA A 158 4.65 -0.09 0.97
CA ALA A 158 4.23 1.26 1.32
C ALA A 158 5.23 2.31 0.79
N GLY A 159 6.54 2.02 0.87
CA GLY A 159 7.58 2.91 0.32
C GLY A 159 7.41 3.12 -1.19
N GLN A 160 7.17 2.04 -1.93
CA GLN A 160 6.96 2.11 -3.37
C GLN A 160 5.63 2.77 -3.74
N LEU A 161 4.54 2.38 -3.07
CA LEU A 161 3.22 2.97 -3.27
C LEU A 161 3.23 4.47 -3.03
N ARG A 162 3.87 4.95 -1.96
CA ARG A 162 3.98 6.37 -1.65
C ARG A 162 4.68 7.15 -2.76
N GLN A 163 5.78 6.62 -3.29
CA GLN A 163 6.50 7.25 -4.39
C GLN A 163 5.61 7.36 -5.64
N ASP A 164 4.95 6.27 -6.00
CA ASP A 164 4.07 6.22 -7.18
C ASP A 164 2.85 7.14 -7.00
N ALA A 165 2.22 7.14 -5.82
CA ALA A 165 1.06 7.96 -5.50
C ALA A 165 1.37 9.46 -5.44
N LEU A 166 2.60 9.85 -5.06
CA LEU A 166 3.05 11.24 -5.13
C LEU A 166 3.44 11.67 -6.55
N HIS A 167 4.04 10.76 -7.33
CA HIS A 167 4.52 11.08 -8.67
C HIS A 167 3.39 11.12 -9.70
N PHE A 168 2.45 10.18 -9.64
CA PHE A 168 1.42 10.00 -10.66
C PHE A 168 0.54 11.23 -10.89
N PRO A 169 0.01 11.95 -9.87
CA PRO A 169 -0.79 13.15 -10.08
C PRO A 169 -0.03 14.28 -10.79
N ASN A 170 1.29 14.37 -10.56
CA ASN A 170 2.13 15.40 -11.19
C ASN A 170 2.40 15.14 -12.67
N LEU A 171 2.15 13.92 -13.15
CA LEU A 171 2.25 13.56 -14.56
C LEU A 171 0.95 13.80 -15.34
N LEU A 172 -0.17 14.00 -14.64
CA LEU A 172 -1.45 14.27 -15.25
C LEU A 172 -1.54 15.75 -15.64
N ASP A 173 -1.74 15.99 -16.93
CA ASP A 173 -2.09 17.29 -17.51
C ASP A 173 -3.50 17.25 -18.11
N SER A 174 -4.00 18.40 -18.56
CA SER A 174 -5.35 18.51 -19.14
C SER A 174 -5.61 17.58 -20.34
N THR A 175 -4.56 17.03 -20.99
CA THR A 175 -4.70 16.12 -22.13
C THR A 175 -4.67 14.65 -21.74
N THR A 176 -4.13 14.34 -20.56
CA THR A 176 -3.91 12.99 -20.04
C THR A 176 -4.80 12.67 -18.84
N GLU A 177 -5.47 13.67 -18.28
CA GLU A 177 -6.44 13.56 -17.19
C GLU A 177 -7.71 12.85 -17.68
N THR A 178 -7.92 11.63 -17.19
CA THR A 178 -9.18 10.87 -17.36
C THR A 178 -9.80 10.58 -15.99
N PRO A 179 -11.14 10.42 -15.91
CA PRO A 179 -11.81 10.01 -14.67
C PRO A 179 -11.15 8.81 -14.00
N ARG A 180 -10.79 7.79 -14.81
CA ARG A 180 -10.09 6.60 -14.33
C ARG A 180 -8.73 6.90 -13.69
N ARG A 181 -7.90 7.74 -14.32
CA ARG A 181 -6.58 8.11 -13.78
C ARG A 181 -6.71 8.93 -12.48
N LEU A 182 -7.68 9.84 -12.41
CA LEU A 182 -7.98 10.59 -11.19
C LEU A 182 -8.48 9.69 -10.05
N ARG A 183 -9.23 8.63 -10.37
CA ARG A 183 -9.62 7.62 -9.38
C ARG A 183 -8.39 6.86 -8.90
N LEU A 184 -7.58 6.32 -9.81
CA LEU A 184 -6.39 5.55 -9.43
C LEU A 184 -5.43 6.38 -8.54
N ALA A 185 -5.26 7.68 -8.83
CA ALA A 185 -4.50 8.59 -7.98
C ALA A 185 -5.07 8.70 -6.55
N ARG A 186 -6.40 8.81 -6.42
CA ARG A 186 -7.10 8.84 -5.13
C ARG A 186 -6.99 7.50 -4.40
N GLU A 187 -7.16 6.38 -5.10
CA GLU A 187 -6.99 5.04 -4.55
C GLU A 187 -5.56 4.81 -4.06
N GLY A 188 -4.55 5.24 -4.82
CA GLY A 188 -3.15 5.17 -4.43
C GLY A 188 -2.86 5.89 -3.12
N SER A 189 -3.37 7.12 -2.99
CA SER A 189 -3.23 7.92 -1.77
C SER A 189 -4.03 7.34 -0.59
N GLY A 190 -5.24 6.83 -0.85
CA GLY A 190 -6.06 6.15 0.14
C GLY A 190 -5.37 4.89 0.67
N ALA A 191 -4.83 4.05 -0.22
CA ALA A 191 -4.09 2.85 0.13
C ALA A 191 -2.81 3.15 0.92
N ASP A 192 -2.06 4.23 0.59
CA ASP A 192 -0.89 4.66 1.40
C ASP A 192 -1.30 5.05 2.83
N GLY A 193 -2.43 5.74 2.98
CA GLY A 193 -2.99 6.09 4.29
C GLY A 193 -3.36 4.85 5.12
N VAL A 194 -4.08 3.90 4.51
CA VAL A 194 -4.51 2.66 5.18
C VAL A 194 -3.30 1.79 5.56
N VAL A 195 -2.36 1.56 4.65
CA VAL A 195 -1.18 0.72 4.91
C VAL A 195 -0.28 1.35 5.99
N THR A 196 -0.11 2.68 5.98
CA THR A 196 0.68 3.40 6.98
C THR A 196 0.04 3.28 8.36
N ASN A 197 -1.28 3.41 8.46
CA ASN A 197 -2.02 3.23 9.71
C ASN A 197 -1.85 1.80 10.25
N LEU A 198 -1.99 0.78 9.38
CA LEU A 198 -1.82 -0.61 9.75
C LEU A 198 -0.40 -0.91 10.25
N ILE A 199 0.63 -0.42 9.54
CA ILE A 199 2.04 -0.52 9.99
C ILE A 199 2.20 0.10 11.38
N GLY A 200 1.59 1.27 11.61
CA GLY A 200 1.61 1.95 12.91
C GLY A 200 0.98 1.11 14.02
N ASN A 201 -0.21 0.56 13.79
CA ASN A 201 -0.93 -0.26 14.78
C ASN A 201 -0.16 -1.55 15.10
N LEU A 202 0.40 -2.22 14.08
CA LEU A 202 1.21 -3.42 14.27
C LEU A 202 2.51 -3.12 15.02
N THR A 203 3.19 -2.03 14.66
CA THR A 203 4.42 -1.60 15.35
C THR A 203 4.14 -1.26 16.83
N ALA A 204 2.98 -0.66 17.12
CA ALA A 204 2.57 -0.35 18.50
C ALA A 204 2.33 -1.59 19.37
N LEU A 205 2.14 -2.79 18.78
CA LEU A 205 2.02 -4.04 19.53
C LEU A 205 3.37 -4.72 19.84
N VAL A 206 4.46 -4.33 19.18
CA VAL A 206 5.78 -4.97 19.35
C VAL A 206 6.25 -4.88 20.79
N GLU A 207 6.33 -3.68 21.35
CA GLU A 207 6.82 -3.48 22.72
C GLU A 207 5.87 -4.05 23.79
N PRO A 208 4.54 -3.82 23.76
CA PRO A 208 3.63 -4.46 24.71
C PRO A 208 3.68 -5.99 24.68
N SER A 209 3.82 -6.59 23.49
CA SER A 209 3.99 -8.04 23.34
C SER A 209 5.28 -8.53 24.00
N ARG A 210 6.38 -7.78 23.82
CA ARG A 210 7.67 -8.07 24.43
C ARG A 210 7.59 -7.96 25.95
N GLU A 211 7.08 -6.85 26.47
CA GLU A 211 6.91 -6.65 27.91
C GLU A 211 6.04 -7.73 28.54
N THR A 212 4.93 -8.10 27.89
CA THR A 212 4.02 -9.15 28.36
C THR A 212 4.75 -10.49 28.52
N VAL A 213 5.55 -10.89 27.53
CA VAL A 213 6.32 -12.13 27.60
C VAL A 213 7.43 -12.07 28.66
N VAL A 214 8.11 -10.92 28.82
CA VAL A 214 9.12 -10.73 29.88
C VAL A 214 8.47 -10.85 31.25
N ASN A 215 7.36 -10.15 31.47
CA ASN A 215 6.62 -10.17 32.73
C ASN A 215 6.11 -11.58 33.05
N ALA A 216 5.54 -12.27 32.07
CA ALA A 216 5.10 -13.65 32.22
C ALA A 216 6.25 -14.58 32.64
N ASN A 217 7.42 -14.44 32.02
CA ASN A 217 8.61 -15.21 32.40
C ASN A 217 9.12 -14.88 33.81
N LEU A 218 9.11 -13.61 34.22
CA LEU A 218 9.47 -13.21 35.58
C LEU A 218 8.51 -13.81 36.60
N THR A 219 7.20 -13.73 36.35
CA THR A 219 6.18 -14.34 37.21
C THR A 219 6.37 -15.86 37.28
N LEU A 220 6.67 -16.54 36.18
CA LEU A 220 6.96 -17.98 36.22
C LEU A 220 8.22 -18.29 37.06
N LYS A 221 9.25 -17.44 37.04
CA LYS A 221 10.44 -17.57 37.91
C LYS A 221 10.08 -17.36 39.39
N GLU A 222 9.23 -16.38 39.70
CA GLU A 222 8.73 -16.13 41.07
C GLU A 222 7.89 -17.30 41.59
N VAL A 223 6.93 -17.77 40.79
CA VAL A 223 6.06 -18.92 41.09
C VAL A 223 6.91 -20.16 41.35
N LYS A 224 7.94 -20.41 40.53
CA LYS A 224 8.89 -21.50 40.73
C LYS A 224 9.60 -21.40 42.08
N ASN A 225 10.13 -20.22 42.42
CA ASN A 225 10.85 -20.02 43.67
C ASN A 225 9.92 -20.18 44.89
N ALA A 226 8.72 -19.60 44.83
CA ALA A 226 7.71 -19.76 45.87
C ALA A 226 7.35 -21.24 46.04
N THR A 227 7.07 -21.92 44.93
CA THR A 227 6.75 -23.35 44.88
C THR A 227 7.87 -24.22 45.46
N LYS A 228 9.14 -23.88 45.20
CA LYS A 228 10.29 -24.58 45.79
C LYS A 228 10.35 -24.38 47.31
N GLU A 229 10.13 -23.17 47.79
CA GLU A 229 10.08 -22.87 49.24
C GLU A 229 9.00 -23.72 49.94
N VAL A 230 7.85 -23.93 49.28
CA VAL A 230 6.79 -24.83 49.76
C VAL A 230 7.33 -26.24 49.98
N ILE A 231 8.01 -26.80 48.97
CA ILE A 231 8.53 -28.16 49.02
C ILE A 231 9.55 -28.30 50.15
N ASP A 232 10.50 -27.37 50.23
CA ASP A 232 11.57 -27.40 51.22
C ASP A 232 10.98 -27.38 52.64
N LYS A 233 9.91 -26.60 52.86
CA LYS A 233 9.16 -26.56 54.12
C LYS A 233 8.40 -27.85 54.40
N LEU A 234 7.74 -28.45 53.40
CA LEU A 234 6.98 -29.69 53.56
C LEU A 234 7.90 -30.89 53.86
N HIS A 235 9.06 -30.98 53.20
CA HIS A 235 10.03 -32.06 53.43
C HIS A 235 10.58 -32.08 54.86
N GLY A 236 10.73 -30.91 55.50
CA GLY A 236 11.22 -30.83 56.88
C GLY A 236 10.23 -31.36 57.92
N LYS A 237 8.96 -31.56 57.57
CA LYS A 237 7.86 -31.67 58.54
C LYS A 237 7.20 -33.04 58.63
N THR A 238 7.28 -33.89 57.61
CA THR A 238 6.48 -35.12 57.60
C THR A 238 7.28 -36.34 57.16
N PRO A 239 7.40 -37.39 58.00
CA PRO A 239 8.08 -38.62 57.64
C PRO A 239 7.24 -39.45 56.64
N GLU A 240 7.63 -39.33 55.37
CA GLU A 240 7.65 -40.36 54.30
C GLU A 240 6.39 -40.87 53.57
N SER A 241 5.12 -40.63 53.95
CA SER A 241 4.01 -41.34 53.24
C SER A 241 3.16 -40.55 52.21
N PRO A 242 2.64 -39.33 52.46
CA PRO A 242 1.78 -38.62 51.50
C PRO A 242 2.49 -37.54 50.66
N ILE A 243 3.65 -37.07 51.10
CA ILE A 243 4.36 -35.92 50.51
C ILE A 243 5.01 -36.27 49.17
N THR A 244 5.39 -37.52 48.94
CA THR A 244 6.08 -37.96 47.73
C THR A 244 5.32 -37.61 46.46
N ASN A 245 3.99 -37.81 46.43
CA ASN A 245 3.17 -37.43 45.27
C ASN A 245 3.15 -35.92 45.01
N VAL A 246 3.14 -35.12 46.08
CA VAL A 246 3.15 -33.64 45.99
C VAL A 246 4.52 -33.19 45.48
N THR A 247 5.60 -33.71 46.07
CA THR A 247 6.97 -33.40 45.65
C THR A 247 7.19 -33.77 44.18
N GLU A 248 6.73 -34.94 43.71
CA GLU A 248 6.88 -35.35 42.31
C GLU A 248 6.13 -34.43 41.34
N GLU A 249 4.88 -34.07 41.64
CA GLU A 249 4.08 -33.19 40.78
C GLU A 249 4.69 -31.80 40.71
N VAL A 250 5.14 -31.28 41.85
CA VAL A 250 5.83 -30.00 41.89
C VAL A 250 7.15 -30.05 41.13
N GLN A 251 7.92 -31.12 41.27
CA GLN A 251 9.19 -31.28 40.59
C GLN A 251 9.00 -31.41 39.08
N ARG A 252 7.89 -32.04 38.62
CA ARG A 252 7.46 -31.98 37.22
C ARG A 252 7.22 -30.54 36.78
N ILE A 253 6.48 -29.74 37.55
CA ILE A 253 6.22 -28.32 37.24
C ILE A 253 7.54 -27.53 37.15
N MET A 254 8.49 -27.76 38.07
CA MET A 254 9.78 -27.07 38.09
C MET A 254 10.66 -27.42 36.89
N VAL A 255 10.80 -28.72 36.57
CA VAL A 255 11.62 -29.19 35.43
C VAL A 255 11.03 -28.70 34.11
N LEU A 256 9.70 -28.76 33.98
CA LEU A 256 9.00 -28.18 32.84
C LEU A 256 9.32 -26.68 32.77
N GLY A 257 9.18 -25.91 33.85
CA GLY A 257 9.54 -24.49 33.86
C GLY A 257 10.96 -24.20 33.37
N GLU A 258 11.97 -24.93 33.85
CA GLU A 258 13.39 -24.66 33.57
C GLU A 258 13.85 -24.94 32.14
N VAL A 259 13.46 -26.08 31.57
CA VAL A 259 13.81 -26.41 30.18
C VAL A 259 13.24 -25.35 29.24
N GLN A 260 12.09 -24.81 29.62
CA GLN A 260 11.22 -24.10 28.71
C GLN A 260 11.41 -22.59 28.77
N ILE A 261 11.74 -22.04 29.93
CA ILE A 261 12.28 -20.66 30.04
C ILE A 261 13.54 -20.54 29.17
N ARG A 262 14.45 -21.53 29.24
CA ARG A 262 15.66 -21.54 28.40
C ARG A 262 15.36 -21.68 26.91
N ASP A 263 14.28 -22.39 26.54
CA ASP A 263 13.85 -22.45 25.15
C ASP A 263 13.29 -21.10 24.69
N ILE A 264 12.50 -20.43 25.54
CA ILE A 264 11.94 -19.10 25.25
C ILE A 264 13.05 -18.05 25.10
N GLU A 265 14.00 -18.01 26.03
CA GLU A 265 15.18 -17.12 25.95
C GLU A 265 15.98 -17.37 24.65
N ARG A 266 16.21 -18.65 24.29
CA ARG A 266 16.86 -19.01 23.01
C ARG A 266 16.04 -18.61 21.77
N LEU A 267 14.71 -18.71 21.83
CA LEU A 267 13.82 -18.32 20.73
C LEU A 267 13.81 -16.81 20.50
N TRP A 268 14.17 -16.01 21.52
CA TRP A 268 14.34 -14.56 21.40
C TRP A 268 15.70 -14.16 20.87
N GLU A 269 16.75 -14.86 21.29
CA GLU A 269 18.13 -14.58 20.87
C GLU A 269 18.42 -15.05 19.44
N LYS A 270 17.79 -16.16 19.01
CA LYS A 270 17.96 -16.65 17.65
C LYS A 270 17.14 -15.80 16.68
N ASN A 271 17.83 -15.24 15.69
CA ASN A 271 17.21 -14.63 14.52
C ASN A 271 16.15 -15.57 13.92
N ALA A 272 15.09 -14.94 13.42
CA ALA A 272 13.80 -15.48 13.02
C ALA A 272 13.78 -16.66 12.00
N THR A 273 14.89 -17.28 11.61
CA THR A 273 14.87 -18.31 10.57
C THR A 273 14.60 -19.73 11.09
N ASP A 274 14.83 -20.00 12.40
CA ASP A 274 14.91 -21.39 12.90
C ASP A 274 13.64 -21.94 13.58
N ILE A 275 12.58 -21.15 13.77
CA ILE A 275 11.31 -21.70 14.26
C ILE A 275 10.65 -22.38 13.08
N THR A 276 10.85 -23.70 12.96
CA THR A 276 10.16 -24.51 11.98
C THR A 276 8.67 -24.37 12.19
N GLU A 277 7.94 -24.00 11.13
CA GLU A 277 6.50 -23.76 11.21
C GLU A 277 5.75 -25.03 11.66
N ASP A 278 6.34 -26.23 11.59
CA ASP A 278 5.67 -27.51 11.84
C ASP A 278 5.72 -28.04 13.29
N GLY A 279 5.95 -27.17 14.28
CA GLY A 279 5.83 -27.56 15.68
C GLY A 279 4.40 -28.01 16.04
N PRO A 280 4.19 -29.18 16.68
CA PRO A 280 2.85 -29.69 17.02
C PRO A 280 2.08 -28.81 18.02
N ASP A 281 2.76 -27.85 18.66
CA ASP A 281 2.21 -27.01 19.74
C ASP A 281 1.51 -25.73 19.24
N PHE A 282 1.62 -25.38 17.95
CA PHE A 282 1.05 -24.15 17.39
C PHE A 282 -0.33 -24.33 16.74
N GLY A 283 -0.98 -25.48 16.95
CA GLY A 283 -2.25 -25.81 16.28
C GLY A 283 -3.36 -24.79 16.59
N THR A 284 -3.49 -24.37 17.85
CA THR A 284 -4.54 -23.43 18.29
C THR A 284 -4.34 -22.04 17.69
N ILE A 285 -3.12 -21.48 17.76
CA ILE A 285 -2.84 -20.15 17.23
C ILE A 285 -2.90 -20.12 15.70
N ARG A 286 -2.46 -21.19 15.03
CA ARG A 286 -2.58 -21.32 13.56
C ARG A 286 -4.04 -21.36 13.12
N ALA A 287 -4.89 -22.10 13.84
CA ALA A 287 -6.32 -22.14 13.54
C ALA A 287 -6.97 -20.76 13.74
N LYS A 288 -6.58 -20.00 14.78
CA LYS A 288 -7.02 -18.61 14.96
C LYS A 288 -6.56 -17.70 13.82
N TRP A 289 -5.30 -17.79 13.43
CA TRP A 289 -4.75 -17.06 12.28
C TRP A 289 -5.50 -17.36 10.99
N ASN A 290 -5.66 -18.64 10.65
CA ASN A 290 -6.31 -19.03 9.41
C ASN A 290 -7.76 -18.53 9.34
N ARG A 291 -8.51 -18.60 10.46
CA ARG A 291 -9.87 -18.04 10.50
C ARG A 291 -9.88 -16.52 10.30
N ALA A 292 -9.03 -15.79 11.00
CA ALA A 292 -8.92 -14.34 10.82
C ALA A 292 -8.52 -13.97 9.38
N HIS A 293 -7.65 -14.79 8.76
CA HIS A 293 -7.20 -14.65 7.38
C HIS A 293 -8.31 -14.93 6.37
N GLU A 294 -9.08 -15.99 6.54
CA GLU A 294 -10.23 -16.30 5.68
C GLU A 294 -11.31 -15.21 5.76
N GLU A 295 -11.63 -14.74 6.97
CA GLU A 295 -12.59 -13.65 7.17
C GLU A 295 -12.11 -12.36 6.49
N GLU A 296 -10.83 -12.03 6.61
CA GLU A 296 -10.26 -10.84 5.99
C GLU A 296 -10.14 -10.98 4.47
N GLN A 297 -9.80 -12.17 3.98
CA GLN A 297 -9.75 -12.47 2.55
C GLN A 297 -11.12 -12.30 1.91
N GLN A 298 -12.19 -12.77 2.58
CA GLN A 298 -13.55 -12.56 2.11
C GLN A 298 -13.88 -11.06 2.01
N ARG A 299 -13.51 -10.25 3.01
CA ARG A 299 -13.70 -8.79 2.96
C ARG A 299 -12.94 -8.15 1.79
N ALA A 300 -11.70 -8.57 1.56
CA ALA A 300 -10.88 -8.06 0.46
C ALA A 300 -11.43 -8.48 -0.92
N ASP A 301 -11.94 -9.70 -1.06
CA ASP A 301 -12.56 -10.18 -2.30
C ASP A 301 -13.86 -9.40 -2.60
N GLU A 302 -14.68 -9.13 -1.58
CA GLU A 302 -15.87 -8.27 -1.72
C GLU A 302 -15.51 -6.82 -2.12
N GLU A 303 -14.46 -6.24 -1.54
CA GLU A 303 -13.98 -4.90 -1.90
C GLU A 303 -13.39 -4.87 -3.32
N LYS A 304 -12.61 -5.90 -3.69
CA LYS A 304 -12.04 -6.05 -5.03
C LYS A 304 -13.13 -6.22 -6.09
N ALA A 305 -14.19 -6.96 -5.79
CA ALA A 305 -15.35 -7.09 -6.66
C ALA A 305 -16.06 -5.73 -6.86
N LYS A 306 -16.22 -4.94 -5.79
CA LYS A 306 -16.79 -3.59 -5.88
C LYS A 306 -15.93 -2.66 -6.73
N ARG A 307 -14.61 -2.66 -6.55
CA ARG A 307 -13.68 -1.85 -7.35
C ARG A 307 -13.69 -2.24 -8.83
N THR A 308 -13.72 -3.54 -9.12
CA THR A 308 -13.81 -4.04 -10.50
C THR A 308 -15.11 -3.61 -11.16
N ALA A 309 -16.25 -3.73 -10.47
CA ALA A 309 -17.54 -3.27 -10.98
C ALA A 309 -17.59 -1.75 -11.18
N GLU A 310 -16.91 -0.97 -10.34
CA GLU A 310 -16.82 0.48 -10.50
C GLU A 310 -15.90 0.89 -11.67
N ASP A 311 -14.80 0.18 -11.88
CA ASP A 311 -13.92 0.37 -13.04
C ASP A 311 -14.63 0.05 -14.36
N GLU A 312 -15.48 -0.98 -14.39
CA GLU A 312 -16.30 -1.29 -15.56
C GLU A 312 -17.31 -0.19 -15.86
N ARG A 313 -17.92 0.42 -14.83
CA ARG A 313 -18.84 1.56 -15.00
C ARG A 313 -18.12 2.79 -15.55
N ASP A 314 -16.92 3.09 -15.07
CA ASP A 314 -16.14 4.22 -15.57
C ASP A 314 -15.67 4.00 -17.00
N ALA A 315 -15.21 2.79 -17.33
CA ALA A 315 -14.84 2.45 -18.69
C ALA A 315 -16.03 2.57 -19.65
N GLU A 316 -17.23 2.19 -19.22
CA GLU A 316 -18.44 2.37 -20.01
C GLU A 316 -18.80 3.84 -20.21
N GLU A 317 -18.73 4.66 -19.17
CA GLU A 317 -19.00 6.09 -19.28
C GLU A 317 -17.97 6.81 -20.14
N GLU A 318 -16.69 6.46 -20.04
CA GLU A 318 -15.63 6.96 -20.93
C GLU A 318 -15.91 6.60 -22.40
N ARG A 319 -16.39 5.38 -22.68
CA ARG A 319 -16.83 4.97 -24.03
C ARG A 319 -18.00 5.83 -24.53
N ARG A 320 -19.00 6.08 -23.69
CA ARG A 320 -20.16 6.93 -24.05
C ARG A 320 -19.76 8.37 -24.37
N ILE A 321 -18.88 8.96 -23.56
CA ILE A 321 -18.36 10.32 -23.80
C ILE A 321 -17.55 10.38 -25.10
N ALA A 322 -16.71 9.37 -25.37
CA ALA A 322 -15.93 9.30 -26.60
C ALA A 322 -16.82 9.16 -27.85
N GLU A 323 -17.84 8.30 -27.79
CA GLU A 323 -18.81 8.12 -28.88
C GLU A 323 -19.63 9.41 -29.12
N GLU A 324 -20.10 10.08 -28.07
CA GLU A 324 -20.83 11.34 -28.19
C GLU A 324 -19.96 12.45 -28.80
N LYS A 325 -18.69 12.55 -28.38
CA LYS A 325 -17.73 13.50 -28.95
C LYS A 325 -17.46 13.21 -30.42
N ALA A 326 -17.28 11.94 -30.79
CA ALA A 326 -17.09 11.53 -32.19
C ALA A 326 -18.33 11.89 -33.03
N ARG A 327 -19.54 11.65 -32.52
CA ARG A 327 -20.79 12.02 -33.19
C ARG A 327 -20.92 13.53 -33.40
N MET A 328 -20.57 14.34 -32.40
CA MET A 328 -20.57 15.80 -32.53
C MET A 328 -19.52 16.30 -33.54
N GLU A 329 -18.36 15.66 -33.63
CA GLU A 329 -17.33 16.00 -34.59
C GLU A 329 -17.75 15.63 -36.02
N GLU A 330 -18.34 14.45 -36.21
CA GLU A 330 -18.92 14.02 -37.48
C GLU A 330 -20.04 14.97 -37.93
N GLU A 331 -20.94 15.37 -37.02
CA GLU A 331 -22.00 16.32 -37.31
C GLU A 331 -21.44 17.70 -37.71
N LYS A 332 -20.39 18.19 -37.04
CA LYS A 332 -19.70 19.44 -37.40
C LYS A 332 -19.05 19.36 -38.77
N LEU A 333 -18.41 18.23 -39.11
CA LEU A 333 -17.81 18.01 -40.42
C LEU A 333 -18.88 17.95 -41.51
N ALA A 334 -19.98 17.25 -41.28
CA ALA A 334 -21.11 17.19 -42.20
C ALA A 334 -21.79 18.55 -42.41
N ALA A 335 -21.92 19.36 -41.34
CA ALA A 335 -22.44 20.72 -41.43
C ALA A 335 -21.51 21.64 -42.25
N ALA A 336 -20.21 21.57 -42.01
CA ALA A 336 -19.21 22.33 -42.76
C ALA A 336 -19.16 21.91 -44.25
N GLU A 337 -19.35 20.63 -44.56
CA GLU A 337 -19.43 20.16 -45.94
C GLU A 337 -20.71 20.66 -46.64
N LYS A 338 -21.86 20.61 -45.96
CA LYS A 338 -23.12 21.19 -46.48
C LYS A 338 -22.99 22.69 -46.75
N GLU A 339 -22.34 23.43 -45.87
CA GLU A 339 -22.10 24.87 -46.06
C GLU A 339 -21.24 25.14 -47.30
N LYS A 340 -20.16 24.37 -47.48
CA LYS A 340 -19.30 24.45 -48.69
C LYS A 340 -20.06 24.12 -49.98
N LEU A 341 -21.02 23.19 -49.94
CA LEU A 341 -21.85 22.88 -51.12
C LEU A 341 -22.81 24.03 -51.45
N VAL A 342 -23.47 24.61 -50.45
CA VAL A 342 -24.35 25.79 -50.64
C VAL A 342 -23.57 26.99 -51.18
N GLU A 343 -22.35 27.22 -50.68
CA GLU A 343 -21.48 28.29 -51.19
C GLU A 343 -21.08 28.07 -52.65
N LYS A 344 -20.69 26.85 -53.03
CA LYS A 344 -20.39 26.49 -54.43
C LYS A 344 -21.59 26.70 -55.35
N GLU A 345 -22.80 26.35 -54.89
CA GLU A 345 -24.02 26.54 -55.68
C GLU A 345 -24.34 28.02 -55.88
N LYS A 346 -24.17 28.86 -54.84
CA LYS A 346 -24.32 30.32 -54.93
C LYS A 346 -23.32 30.92 -55.93
N LEU A 347 -22.05 30.53 -55.86
CA LEU A 347 -21.02 31.00 -56.80
C LEU A 347 -21.33 30.59 -58.24
N ALA A 348 -21.81 29.36 -58.45
CA ALA A 348 -22.21 28.88 -59.77
C ALA A 348 -23.44 29.64 -60.32
N ALA A 349 -24.40 29.98 -59.46
CA ALA A 349 -25.56 30.80 -59.83
C ALA A 349 -25.16 32.24 -60.19
N GLU A 350 -24.26 32.84 -59.40
CA GLU A 350 -23.72 34.17 -59.66
C GLU A 350 -22.91 34.23 -60.96
N GLU A 351 -22.06 33.22 -61.22
CA GLU A 351 -21.29 33.13 -62.46
C GLU A 351 -22.21 33.00 -63.68
N LYS A 352 -23.27 32.18 -63.59
CA LYS A 352 -24.29 32.07 -64.65
C LYS A 352 -25.02 33.40 -64.88
N ALA A 353 -25.36 34.12 -63.81
CA ALA A 353 -25.98 35.44 -63.91
C ALA A 353 -25.03 36.48 -64.55
N ARG A 354 -23.73 36.43 -64.23
CA ARG A 354 -22.73 37.30 -64.85
C ARG A 354 -22.58 37.02 -66.34
N LYS A 355 -22.46 35.74 -66.73
CA LYS A 355 -22.40 35.31 -68.14
C LYS A 355 -23.64 35.75 -68.93
N ALA A 356 -24.84 35.61 -68.36
CA ALA A 356 -26.06 36.08 -69.02
C ALA A 356 -26.07 37.60 -69.26
N LYS A 357 -25.59 38.40 -68.29
CA LYS A 357 -25.45 39.86 -68.44
C LYS A 357 -24.37 40.23 -69.45
N GLU A 358 -23.23 39.54 -69.45
CA GLU A 358 -22.16 39.73 -70.44
C GLU A 358 -22.67 39.41 -71.86
N ASP A 359 -23.42 38.32 -72.05
CA ASP A 359 -24.02 37.96 -73.34
C ASP A 359 -25.08 38.97 -73.80
N GLU A 360 -25.85 39.54 -72.88
CA GLU A 360 -26.82 40.61 -73.17
C GLU A 360 -26.12 41.90 -73.60
N LEU A 361 -25.07 42.31 -72.87
CA LEU A 361 -24.26 43.48 -73.22
C LEU A 361 -23.50 43.30 -74.54
N ALA A 362 -23.01 42.10 -74.85
CA ALA A 362 -22.38 41.80 -76.13
C ALA A 362 -23.37 41.87 -77.30
N ARG A 363 -24.64 41.52 -77.08
CA ARG A 363 -25.71 41.69 -78.08
C ARG A 363 -26.08 43.16 -78.29
N THR A 364 -26.05 43.99 -77.24
CA THR A 364 -26.30 45.44 -77.38
C THR A 364 -25.09 46.17 -77.98
N ALA A 365 -23.86 45.78 -77.66
CA ALA A 365 -22.64 46.36 -78.23
C ALA A 365 -22.49 46.06 -79.74
N LYS A 366 -22.95 44.90 -80.22
CA LYS A 366 -23.03 44.61 -81.67
C LYS A 366 -24.00 45.53 -82.45
N LYS A 367 -24.84 46.32 -81.78
CA LYS A 367 -25.69 47.34 -82.43
C LYS A 367 -25.08 48.75 -82.45
N GLU A 368 -23.99 48.99 -81.72
CA GLU A 368 -23.33 50.30 -81.64
C GLU A 368 -21.81 50.13 -81.77
N THR A 369 -21.31 49.91 -82.99
CA THR A 369 -19.93 50.29 -83.40
C THR A 369 -19.67 50.02 -84.88
N ASP A 370 -20.02 50.99 -85.73
CA ASP A 370 -19.25 51.35 -86.93
C ASP A 370 -18.48 52.63 -86.58
N ASN A 371 -17.23 52.50 -86.12
CA ASN A 371 -16.09 53.39 -86.43
C ASN A 371 -14.94 53.28 -85.42
N SER A 372 -13.73 53.15 -85.99
CA SER A 372 -12.46 53.73 -85.53
C SER A 372 -11.54 52.94 -84.58
N SER A 373 -10.49 52.39 -85.21
CA SER A 373 -9.06 52.51 -84.86
C SER A 373 -8.50 51.90 -83.57
N SER A 374 -7.58 50.95 -83.80
CA SER A 374 -6.54 50.44 -82.90
C SER A 374 -5.76 51.52 -82.13
N PRO A 375 -5.11 51.16 -81.02
CA PRO A 375 -3.70 50.79 -81.14
C PRO A 375 -3.26 49.57 -80.31
N ALA A 376 -2.09 49.08 -80.72
CA ALA A 376 -1.33 47.95 -80.20
C ALA A 376 -0.54 48.30 -78.92
N LEU A 377 0.27 47.32 -78.45
CA LEU A 377 1.44 47.40 -77.53
C LEU A 377 1.08 47.38 -76.02
N VAL A 378 1.73 46.65 -75.10
CA VAL A 378 2.99 45.88 -75.08
C VAL A 378 2.90 44.80 -73.99
N HIS A 379 3.55 43.66 -74.24
CA HIS A 379 4.07 42.71 -73.25
C HIS A 379 4.76 43.39 -72.05
N SER A 380 4.50 42.93 -70.82
CA SER A 380 5.36 43.20 -69.65
C SER A 380 5.53 41.94 -68.78
N PRO A 381 6.69 41.26 -68.82
CA PRO A 381 6.96 40.05 -68.02
C PRO A 381 7.49 40.37 -66.61
N ILE A 382 7.18 41.55 -66.04
CA ILE A 382 7.73 41.99 -64.74
C ILE A 382 6.83 41.62 -63.54
N LEU A 383 5.54 41.33 -63.77
CA LEU A 383 4.60 40.97 -62.68
C LEU A 383 4.82 39.55 -62.12
N LEU A 384 5.43 38.64 -62.88
CA LEU A 384 5.77 37.30 -62.39
C LEU A 384 6.99 37.29 -61.46
N LEU A 385 7.90 38.27 -61.57
CA LEU A 385 9.11 38.33 -60.75
C LEU A 385 8.84 38.91 -59.35
N VAL A 386 7.86 39.81 -59.23
CA VAL A 386 7.43 40.36 -57.92
C VAL A 386 6.63 39.32 -57.13
N LEU A 387 5.81 38.49 -57.77
CA LEU A 387 5.06 37.42 -57.09
C LEU A 387 5.97 36.32 -56.51
N LEU A 388 7.11 36.02 -57.15
CA LEU A 388 8.07 35.03 -56.62
C LEU A 388 8.93 35.57 -55.46
N CYS A 389 9.19 36.88 -55.40
CA CYS A 389 9.94 37.47 -54.28
C CYS A 389 9.13 37.54 -52.98
N VAL A 390 7.80 37.66 -53.04
CA VAL A 390 6.97 37.73 -51.82
C VAL A 390 6.66 36.33 -51.28
N LEU A 391 6.60 35.30 -52.13
CA LEU A 391 6.40 33.90 -51.72
C LEU A 391 7.67 33.23 -51.14
N GLY A 392 8.87 33.74 -51.46
CA GLY A 392 10.14 33.20 -50.92
C GLY A 392 10.47 33.66 -49.49
N CYS A 393 9.95 34.81 -49.05
CA CYS A 393 10.26 35.36 -47.73
C CYS A 393 9.43 34.78 -46.58
N SER A 394 8.36 34.03 -46.88
CA SER A 394 7.53 33.35 -45.86
C SER A 394 7.89 31.88 -45.62
N LEU A 395 8.95 31.36 -46.27
CA LEU A 395 9.39 29.96 -46.14
C LEU A 395 10.74 29.79 -45.41
N MET A 396 11.37 30.87 -44.95
CA MET A 396 12.62 30.86 -44.17
C MET A 396 12.59 31.83 -42.99
N CYS A 397 11.50 31.82 -42.20
CA CYS A 397 11.49 32.36 -40.85
C CYS A 397 10.84 31.34 -39.92
#